data_AF-A0A1H1RH12-F1
#
_entry.id   AF-A0A1H1RH12-F1
#
_cell.length_a   1.000
_cell.length_b   1.000
_cell.length_c   1.000
_cell.angle_alpha   90.00
_cell.angle_beta   90.00
_cell.angle_gamma   90.00
#
_symmetry.space_group_name_H-M   'P 1'
#
loop_
_entity.id
_entity.type
_entity.pdbx_description
1 polymer ?
#
loop_
_entity_poly.entity_id
_entity_poly.type
_entity_poly.pdbx_seq_one_letter_code
_entity_poly.pdbx_strand_id
1 'polypeptide(L)'
;MTTPPTTISCESAPADIAAAIEHAFGMVTRRKAHTLWAIALFDANNLASHFGARTTATWLIRTLDIPTSTAHEYVKIARAMHGFPVMAAAFRNGEITYSKARLLTVHWFAPGLIEGRNLEKEPYTCPRSTRLS
;
A
#
# COMPACT_ATOMS: atom_id res chain seq x y z
N MET A 1 -9.75 -9.61 -24.43
CA MET A 1 -8.93 -9.72 -23.21
C MET A 1 -8.97 -11.16 -22.77
N THR A 2 -7.94 -11.94 -23.09
CA THR A 2 -7.84 -13.33 -22.68
C THR A 2 -7.51 -13.34 -21.20
N THR A 3 -8.43 -13.81 -20.35
CA THR A 3 -8.15 -14.00 -18.93
C THR A 3 -6.94 -14.91 -18.80
N PRO A 4 -5.86 -14.50 -18.09
CA PRO A 4 -4.67 -15.33 -17.99
C PRO A 4 -5.02 -16.67 -17.32
N PRO A 5 -4.44 -17.79 -17.80
CA PRO A 5 -4.72 -19.10 -17.26
C PRO A 5 -4.39 -19.11 -15.77
N THR A 6 -5.40 -19.36 -14.94
CA THR A 6 -5.28 -19.34 -13.47
C THR A 6 -4.62 -20.63 -12.96
N THR A 7 -4.46 -21.63 -13.82
CA THR A 7 -3.81 -22.91 -13.51
C THR A 7 -2.67 -23.14 -14.51
N ILE A 8 -1.44 -23.16 -14.01
CA ILE A 8 -0.22 -23.44 -14.80
C ILE A 8 0.21 -24.89 -14.51
N SER A 9 0.78 -25.58 -15.50
CA SER A 9 1.38 -26.90 -15.36
C SER A 9 2.71 -26.98 -16.11
N CYS A 10 3.47 -28.07 -15.91
CA CYS A 10 4.78 -28.27 -16.55
C CYS A 10 4.71 -28.26 -18.10
N GLU A 11 3.56 -28.63 -18.65
CA GLU A 11 3.30 -28.74 -20.09
C GLU A 11 2.69 -27.45 -20.69
N SER A 12 2.46 -26.40 -19.89
CA SER A 12 1.89 -25.15 -20.36
C SER A 12 2.82 -24.48 -21.40
N ALA A 13 2.23 -23.81 -22.40
CA ALA A 13 3.02 -23.09 -23.39
C ALA A 13 3.83 -21.97 -22.71
N PRO A 14 5.04 -21.63 -23.19
CA PRO A 14 5.89 -20.60 -22.57
C PRO A 14 5.19 -19.24 -22.37
N ALA A 15 4.32 -18.85 -23.31
CA ALA A 15 3.55 -17.61 -23.23
C ALA A 15 2.53 -17.63 -22.07
N ASP A 16 1.90 -18.78 -21.80
CA ASP A 16 0.94 -18.94 -20.71
C ASP A 16 1.64 -18.84 -19.35
N ILE A 17 2.83 -19.43 -19.24
CA ILE A 17 3.66 -19.33 -18.03
C ILE A 17 4.04 -17.87 -17.76
N ALA A 18 4.50 -17.13 -18.78
CA ALA A 18 4.83 -15.72 -18.66
C ALA A 18 3.62 -14.86 -18.24
N ALA A 19 2.48 -15.04 -18.91
CA ALA A 19 1.24 -14.33 -18.60
C ALA A 19 0.77 -14.59 -17.16
N ALA A 20 0.94 -15.82 -16.67
CA ALA A 20 0.57 -16.17 -15.32
C ALA A 20 1.53 -15.58 -14.26
N ILE A 21 2.84 -15.46 -14.55
CA ILE A 21 3.79 -14.72 -13.70
C ILE A 21 3.36 -13.25 -13.59
N GLU A 22 3.11 -12.59 -14.73
CA GLU A 22 2.71 -11.18 -14.76
C GLU A 22 1.40 -10.95 -13.99
N HIS A 23 0.42 -11.83 -14.19
CA HIS A 23 -0.85 -11.77 -13.49
C HIS A 23 -0.68 -11.96 -11.97
N ALA A 24 0.04 -13.01 -11.55
CA ALA A 24 0.29 -13.29 -10.14
C ALA A 24 1.05 -12.14 -9.46
N PHE A 25 2.06 -11.59 -10.14
CA PHE A 25 2.81 -10.43 -9.65
C PHE A 25 1.92 -9.17 -9.54
N GLY A 26 1.02 -8.95 -10.50
CA GLY A 26 0.02 -7.89 -10.45
C GLY A 26 -0.91 -8.02 -9.25
N MET A 27 -1.41 -9.24 -8.97
CA MET A 27 -2.24 -9.51 -7.79
C MET A 27 -1.49 -9.23 -6.48
N VAL A 28 -0.25 -9.71 -6.36
CA VAL A 28 0.61 -9.47 -5.19
C VAL A 28 0.84 -7.97 -4.99
N THR A 29 1.14 -7.24 -6.06
CA THR A 29 1.36 -5.79 -6.04
C THR A 29 0.14 -5.04 -5.52
N ARG A 30 -1.05 -5.32 -6.09
CA ARG A 30 -2.30 -4.68 -5.64
C ARG A 30 -2.60 -5.02 -4.19
N ARG A 31 -2.50 -6.30 -3.80
CA ARG A 31 -2.76 -6.72 -2.41
C ARG A 31 -1.83 -6.02 -1.43
N LYS A 32 -0.53 -5.92 -1.75
CA LYS A 32 0.45 -5.15 -0.98
C LYS A 32 0.03 -3.69 -0.81
N ALA A 33 -0.39 -3.04 -1.91
CA ALA A 33 -0.85 -1.66 -1.88
C ALA A 33 -2.10 -1.48 -1.00
N HIS A 34 -3.06 -2.40 -1.08
CA HIS A 34 -4.24 -2.39 -0.22
C HIS A 34 -3.89 -2.58 1.26
N THR A 35 -2.94 -3.48 1.58
CA THR A 35 -2.43 -3.64 2.95
C THR A 35 -1.79 -2.35 3.46
N LEU A 36 -0.94 -1.70 2.66
CA LEU A 36 -0.30 -0.44 3.04
C LEU A 36 -1.31 0.70 3.19
N TRP A 37 -2.38 0.71 2.39
CA TRP A 37 -3.48 1.65 2.56
C TRP A 37 -4.25 1.42 3.86
N ALA A 38 -4.49 0.17 4.24
CA ALA A 38 -5.11 -0.15 5.54
C ALA A 38 -4.20 0.30 6.71
N ILE A 39 -2.89 0.10 6.60
CA ILE A 39 -1.90 0.62 7.55
C ILE A 39 -1.96 2.15 7.61
N ALA A 40 -2.15 2.82 6.47
CA ALA A 40 -2.25 4.28 6.41
C ALA A 40 -3.45 4.79 7.21
N LEU A 41 -4.62 4.16 7.04
CA LEU A 41 -5.82 4.49 7.81
C LEU A 41 -5.62 4.16 9.29
N PHE A 42 -5.00 3.03 9.62
CA PHE A 42 -4.72 2.64 10.99
C PHE A 42 -3.81 3.65 11.71
N ASP A 43 -2.76 4.11 11.03
CA ASP A 43 -1.80 5.08 11.55
C ASP A 43 -2.43 6.48 11.66
N ALA A 44 -3.14 6.95 10.63
CA ALA A 44 -3.78 8.27 10.62
C ALA A 44 -4.87 8.42 11.70
N ASN A 45 -5.55 7.32 12.05
CA ASN A 45 -6.55 7.30 13.13
C ASN A 45 -5.94 6.98 14.51
N ASN A 46 -4.60 6.91 14.62
CA ASN A 46 -3.89 6.63 15.86
C ASN A 46 -4.36 5.34 16.58
N LEU A 47 -4.70 4.29 15.82
CA LEU A 47 -5.34 3.09 16.36
C LEU A 47 -4.41 2.19 17.16
N ALA A 48 -3.08 2.39 17.08
CA ALA A 48 -2.11 1.53 17.75
C ALA A 48 -2.37 1.39 19.26
N SER A 49 -2.73 2.50 19.92
CA SER A 49 -3.02 2.55 21.36
C SER A 49 -4.23 1.70 21.72
N HIS A 50 -5.28 1.72 20.89
CA HIS A 50 -6.47 0.90 21.05
C HIS A 50 -6.18 -0.61 21.00
N PHE A 51 -5.08 -0.99 20.34
CA PHE A 51 -4.61 -2.38 20.25
C PHE A 51 -3.40 -2.66 21.14
N GLY A 52 -3.13 -1.82 22.15
CA GLY A 52 -2.08 -2.06 23.15
C GLY A 52 -0.65 -1.88 22.62
N ALA A 53 -0.46 -1.01 21.62
CA ALA A 53 0.86 -0.65 21.10
C ALA A 53 1.08 0.86 21.12
N ARG A 54 2.32 1.30 21.35
CA ARG A 54 2.65 2.73 21.39
C ARG A 54 2.62 3.38 20.01
N THR A 55 2.99 2.63 18.97
CA THR A 55 3.08 3.11 17.59
C THR A 55 2.57 2.05 16.64
N THR A 56 2.14 2.46 15.44
CA THR A 56 1.75 1.54 14.38
C THR A 56 2.88 0.57 14.02
N ALA A 57 4.12 1.03 13.97
CA ALA A 57 5.27 0.15 13.68
C ALA A 57 5.43 -0.93 14.76
N THR A 58 5.33 -0.57 16.05
CA THR A 58 5.36 -1.55 17.16
C THR A 58 4.21 -2.54 17.09
N TRP A 59 3.02 -2.09 16.71
CA TRP A 59 1.87 -2.98 16.48
C TRP A 59 2.16 -3.96 15.34
N LEU A 60 2.67 -3.48 14.19
CA LEU A 60 3.00 -4.33 13.04
C LEU A 60 4.06 -5.38 13.36
N ILE A 61 5.12 -5.00 14.08
CA ILE A 61 6.18 -5.94 14.51
C ILE A 61 5.56 -7.08 15.32
N ARG A 62 4.73 -6.75 16.31
CA ARG A 62 4.11 -7.74 17.20
C ARG A 62 3.04 -8.59 16.51
N THR A 63 2.24 -8.00 15.64
CA THR A 63 1.06 -8.67 15.05
C THR A 63 1.38 -9.44 13.77
N LEU A 64 2.32 -8.95 12.96
CA LEU A 64 2.67 -9.56 11.67
C LEU A 64 3.99 -10.32 11.70
N ASP A 65 4.72 -10.28 12.82
CA ASP A 65 6.04 -10.89 12.99
C ASP A 65 7.03 -10.49 11.88
N ILE A 66 7.07 -9.18 11.59
CA ILE A 66 7.96 -8.61 10.57
C ILE A 66 9.14 -7.86 11.20
N PRO A 67 10.30 -7.78 10.52
CA PRO A 67 11.44 -7.01 11.01
C PRO A 67 11.09 -5.55 11.27
N THR A 68 11.73 -4.97 12.29
CA THR A 68 11.57 -3.55 12.67
C THR A 68 11.75 -2.62 11.48
N SER A 69 12.80 -2.82 10.67
CA SER A 69 13.06 -2.03 9.46
C SER A 69 11.89 -2.07 8.47
N THR A 70 11.35 -3.26 8.20
CA THR A 70 10.19 -3.47 7.32
C THR A 70 8.93 -2.79 7.86
N ALA A 71 8.67 -2.89 9.17
CA ALA A 71 7.52 -2.24 9.79
C ALA A 71 7.57 -0.72 9.66
N HIS A 72 8.73 -0.11 9.93
CA HIS A 72 8.91 1.34 9.76
C HIS A 72 8.82 1.76 8.29
N GLU A 73 9.35 0.98 7.37
CA GLU A 73 9.21 1.23 5.93
C GLU A 73 7.74 1.20 5.49
N TYR A 74 6.97 0.21 5.94
CA TYR A 74 5.53 0.13 5.66
C TYR A 74 4.79 1.35 6.19
N VAL A 75 5.04 1.77 7.43
CA VAL A 75 4.42 2.98 8.00
C VAL A 75 4.82 4.22 7.20
N LYS A 76 6.09 4.34 6.78
CA LYS A 76 6.56 5.47 5.97
C LYS A 76 5.82 5.54 4.62
N ILE A 77 5.74 4.43 3.90
CA ILE A 77 5.04 4.36 2.60
C ILE A 77 3.54 4.59 2.80
N ALA A 78 2.94 4.04 3.85
CA ALA A 78 1.54 4.22 4.18
C ALA A 78 1.20 5.71 4.43
N ARG A 79 2.02 6.42 5.21
CA ARG A 79 1.89 7.87 5.41
C ARG A 79 2.03 8.64 4.10
N ALA A 80 2.98 8.26 3.25
CA ALA A 80 3.16 8.86 1.93
C ALA A 80 1.92 8.67 1.04
N MET A 81 1.34 7.46 1.04
CA MET A 81 0.08 7.17 0.33
C MET A 81 -1.07 8.02 0.85
N HIS A 82 -1.17 8.22 2.17
CA HIS A 82 -2.19 9.09 2.76
C HIS A 82 -2.05 10.56 2.31
N GLY A 83 -0.82 11.08 2.27
CA GLY A 83 -0.54 12.45 1.83
C GLY A 83 -0.56 12.67 0.31
N PHE A 84 -0.50 11.60 -0.49
CA PHE A 84 -0.46 11.68 -1.95
C PHE A 84 -1.46 10.72 -2.63
N PRO A 85 -2.74 11.12 -2.74
CA PRO A 85 -3.82 10.26 -3.24
C PRO A 85 -3.61 9.71 -4.65
N VAL A 86 -2.92 10.46 -5.52
CA VAL A 86 -2.64 10.03 -6.91
C VAL A 86 -1.71 8.81 -6.90
N MET A 87 -0.63 8.83 -6.12
CA MET A 87 0.23 7.66 -5.95
C MET A 87 -0.52 6.50 -5.29
N ALA A 88 -1.35 6.78 -4.27
CA ALA A 88 -2.14 5.74 -3.61
C ALA A 88 -3.10 5.05 -4.59
N ALA A 89 -3.77 5.81 -5.47
CA ALA A 89 -4.64 5.28 -6.51
C ALA A 89 -3.85 4.42 -7.50
N ALA A 90 -2.77 4.96 -8.08
CA ALA A 90 -1.93 4.24 -9.03
C ALA A 90 -1.37 2.94 -8.44
N PHE A 91 -0.95 2.95 -7.17
CA PHE A 91 -0.40 1.76 -6.53
C PHE A 91 -1.47 0.70 -6.25
N ARG A 92 -2.64 1.09 -5.74
CA ARG A 92 -3.77 0.16 -5.52
C ARG A 92 -4.31 -0.40 -6.84
N ASN A 93 -4.22 0.38 -7.91
CA ASN A 93 -4.55 -0.04 -9.26
C ASN A 93 -3.44 -0.87 -9.93
N GLY A 94 -2.33 -1.16 -9.25
CA GLY A 94 -1.23 -1.94 -9.81
C GLY A 94 -0.50 -1.27 -10.97
N GLU A 95 -0.70 0.04 -11.20
CA GLU A 95 -0.03 0.83 -12.25
C GLU A 95 1.43 1.11 -11.89
N ILE A 96 1.75 1.13 -10.58
CA ILE A 96 3.11 1.22 -10.05
C ILE A 96 3.41 0.07 -9.09
N THR A 97 4.67 -0.32 -9.03
CA THR A 97 5.16 -1.38 -8.13
C THR A 97 5.55 -0.82 -6.77
N TYR A 98 5.74 -1.71 -5.79
CA TYR A 98 6.25 -1.34 -4.46
C TYR A 98 7.57 -0.55 -4.53
N SER A 99 8.51 -0.98 -5.38
CA SER A 99 9.80 -0.28 -5.55
C SER A 99 9.61 1.15 -6.06
N LYS A 100 8.71 1.36 -7.02
CA LYS A 100 8.38 2.71 -7.52
C LYS A 100 7.73 3.57 -6.41
N ALA A 101 6.76 3.02 -5.67
CA ALA A 101 6.13 3.72 -4.55
C ALA A 101 7.14 4.11 -3.44
N ARG A 102 8.09 3.21 -3.15
CA ARG A 102 9.19 3.48 -2.21
C ARG A 102 10.11 4.60 -2.69
N LEU A 103 10.49 4.61 -3.97
CA LEU A 103 11.31 5.67 -4.56
C LEU A 103 10.61 7.02 -4.50
N LEU A 104 9.33 7.07 -4.89
CA LEU A 104 8.50 8.28 -4.79
C LEU A 104 8.44 8.77 -3.34
N THR A 105 8.30 7.87 -2.37
CA THR A 105 8.31 8.22 -0.94
C THR A 105 9.64 8.85 -0.51
N VAL A 106 10.78 8.40 -1.04
CA VAL A 106 12.08 9.01 -0.70
C VAL A 106 12.24 10.39 -1.30
N HIS A 107 11.81 10.58 -2.55
CA HIS A 107 12.06 11.82 -3.31
C HIS A 107 11.01 12.91 -3.02
N TRP A 108 9.80 12.53 -2.67
CA TRP A 108 8.70 13.45 -2.38
C TRP A 108 8.82 14.15 -1.03
N PHE A 109 9.44 13.51 -0.04
CA PHE A 109 9.71 14.12 1.27
C PHE A 109 11.01 14.96 1.30
N ALA A 110 11.57 15.33 0.15
CA ALA A 110 12.62 16.33 0.10
C ALA A 110 12.06 17.68 0.58
N PRO A 111 12.61 18.28 1.65
CA PRO A 111 12.16 19.58 2.12
C PRO A 111 12.44 20.63 1.03
N GLY A 112 11.38 21.22 0.48
CA GLY A 112 11.46 22.31 -0.51
C GLY A 112 10.57 22.18 -1.76
N LEU A 113 9.94 21.03 -2.03
CA LEU A 113 9.14 20.85 -3.26
C LEU A 113 7.63 21.16 -3.10
N ILE A 114 7.14 21.38 -1.88
CA ILE A 114 5.72 21.69 -1.62
C ILE A 114 5.62 22.71 -0.48
N GLU A 115 6.02 23.94 -0.77
CA GLU A 115 5.58 25.07 0.02
C GLU A 115 4.06 25.20 -0.19
N GLY A 116 3.26 24.90 0.85
CA GLY A 116 1.85 25.31 0.88
C GLY A 116 0.75 24.24 0.95
N ARG A 117 0.96 23.04 1.50
CA ARG A 117 -0.18 22.25 2.02
C ARG A 117 0.02 21.84 3.46
N ASN A 118 -0.60 22.60 4.36
CA ASN A 118 -0.88 22.17 5.73
C ASN A 118 -1.77 20.91 5.67
N LEU A 119 -1.15 19.73 5.77
CA LEU A 119 -1.84 18.44 5.97
C LEU A 119 -2.27 18.24 7.43
N GLU A 120 -1.97 19.21 8.29
CA GLU A 120 -2.45 19.27 9.67
C GLU A 120 -3.73 20.11 9.71
N LYS A 121 -4.91 19.47 9.59
CA LYS A 121 -6.14 19.80 10.36
C LYS A 121 -7.44 19.13 9.90
N GLU A 122 -7.50 18.49 8.74
CA GLU A 122 -8.72 17.74 8.37
C GLU A 122 -8.53 16.24 8.69
N PRO A 123 -9.32 15.64 9.61
CA PRO A 123 -9.36 14.18 9.71
C PRO A 123 -9.81 13.62 8.36
N TYR A 124 -9.08 12.63 7.82
CA TYR A 124 -9.52 11.92 6.62
C TYR A 124 -10.89 11.31 6.88
N THR A 125 -11.92 11.92 6.32
CA THR A 125 -13.27 11.39 6.31
C THR A 125 -13.32 10.36 5.20
N CYS A 126 -13.34 9.09 5.59
CA CYS A 126 -13.65 8.01 4.65
C CYS A 126 -14.98 8.37 3.96
N PRO A 127 -15.02 8.51 2.61
CA PRO A 127 -16.29 8.74 1.93
C PRO A 127 -17.19 7.57 2.30
N ARG A 128 -18.26 7.87 3.06
CA ARG A 128 -19.21 6.87 3.56
C ARG A 128 -19.58 5.98 2.39
N SER A 129 -19.21 4.69 2.49
CA SER A 129 -19.80 3.64 1.68
C SER A 129 -21.32 3.82 1.77
N THR A 130 -21.93 4.29 0.70
CA THR A 130 -23.37 4.24 0.54
C THR A 130 -23.71 2.76 0.64
N ARG A 131 -24.30 2.37 1.78
CA ARG A 131 -24.87 1.05 1.99
C ARG A 131 -25.74 0.76 0.76
N LEU A 132 -25.36 -0.23 -0.03
CA LEU A 132 -26.26 -0.88 -0.97
C LEU A 132 -27.37 -1.50 -0.10
N SER A 133 -28.56 -0.92 -0.19
CA SER A 133 -29.82 -1.51 0.27
C SER A 133 -30.24 -2.64 -0.66
#